data_AF-A0A1A6HFC0-F1
#
_entry.id   AF-A0A1A6HFC0-F1
#
_cell.length_a   1.000
_cell.length_b   1.000
_cell.length_c   1.000
_cell.angle_alpha   90.00
_cell.angle_beta   90.00
_cell.angle_gamma   90.00
#
_symmetry.space_group_name_H-M   'P 1'
#
loop_
_entity.id
_entity.type
_entity.pdbx_description
1 polymer ?
#
loop_
_entity_poly.entity_id
_entity_poly.type
_entity_poly.pdbx_seq_one_letter_code
_entity_poly.pdbx_strand_id
1 'polypeptide(L)'
;MSLKSERRGIHVDQSELLCKKGCGYYGNPAWQGFCSKCWREEYHKARQKQIQEDWELAERLQREEEEAFASSQSSQGAQSLTFSKFEEKKTNEKTRKVTTVKKFFSASSRVGSK
;
A
#
# COMPACT_ATOMS: atom_id res chain seq x y z
N MET A 1 5.56 54.93 26.78
CA MET A 1 5.89 54.22 25.52
C MET A 1 4.65 53.44 25.08
N SER A 2 3.85 54.01 24.17
CA SER A 2 2.62 53.35 23.69
C SER A 2 2.99 52.41 22.56
N LEU A 3 2.93 51.10 22.80
CA LEU A 3 3.13 50.07 21.80
C LEU A 3 1.89 50.03 20.91
N LYS A 4 1.89 50.85 19.86
CA LYS A 4 0.88 50.77 18.79
C LYS A 4 1.07 49.43 18.10
N SER A 5 0.17 48.48 18.36
CA SER A 5 0.08 47.26 17.58
C SER A 5 -0.28 47.63 16.13
N GLU A 6 0.74 47.72 15.27
CA GLU A 6 0.54 47.75 13.82
C GLU A 6 -0.19 46.48 13.42
N ARG A 7 -1.49 46.61 13.16
CA ARG A 7 -2.26 45.53 12.56
C ARG A 7 -1.69 45.35 11.16
N ARG A 8 -0.84 44.33 10.98
CA ARG A 8 -0.45 43.84 9.66
C ARG A 8 -1.73 43.39 8.97
N GLY A 9 -2.29 44.25 8.13
CA GLY A 9 -3.47 43.94 7.34
C GLY A 9 -3.14 42.79 6.40
N ILE A 10 -3.90 41.70 6.49
CA ILE A 10 -3.83 40.63 5.51
C ILE A 10 -4.57 41.14 4.28
N HIS A 11 -3.84 41.50 3.24
CA HIS A 11 -4.43 41.78 1.94
C HIS A 11 -4.77 40.43 1.29
N VAL A 12 -6.06 40.17 1.07
CA VAL A 12 -6.55 39.03 0.30
C VAL A 12 -7.37 39.60 -0.84
N ASP A 13 -6.98 39.32 -2.07
CA ASP A 13 -7.73 39.77 -3.23
C ASP A 13 -9.03 38.97 -3.38
N GLN A 14 -10.09 39.58 -3.90
CA GLN A 14 -11.36 38.89 -4.10
C GLN A 14 -11.22 37.69 -5.05
N SER A 15 -10.33 37.78 -6.02
CA SER A 15 -10.04 36.67 -6.95
C SER A 15 -9.38 35.48 -6.26
N GLU A 16 -8.58 35.71 -5.19
CA GLU A 16 -7.92 34.64 -4.43
C GLU A 16 -8.91 33.82 -3.58
N LEU A 17 -10.06 34.41 -3.25
CA LEU A 17 -11.13 33.73 -2.51
C LEU A 17 -12.00 32.87 -3.43
N LEU A 18 -12.09 33.19 -4.72
CA LEU A 18 -12.98 32.53 -5.66
C LEU A 18 -12.42 31.19 -6.14
N CYS A 19 -13.34 30.30 -6.53
CA CYS A 19 -13.01 29.01 -7.11
C CYS A 19 -12.16 29.20 -8.37
N LYS A 20 -11.03 28.51 -8.46
CA LYS A 20 -10.11 28.58 -9.61
C LYS A 20 -10.75 28.22 -10.96
N LYS A 21 -11.85 27.46 -10.98
CA LYS A 21 -12.63 27.19 -12.20
C LYS A 21 -13.49 28.37 -12.67
N GLY A 22 -13.57 29.46 -11.91
CA GLY A 22 -14.37 30.63 -12.26
C GLY A 22 -15.89 30.38 -12.21
N CYS A 23 -16.37 29.42 -11.42
CA CYS A 23 -17.78 29.06 -11.34
C CYS A 23 -18.64 29.99 -10.45
N GLY A 24 -18.06 31.07 -9.92
CA GLY A 24 -18.73 32.05 -9.07
C GLY A 24 -18.84 31.68 -7.58
N TYR A 25 -18.50 30.44 -7.21
CA TYR A 25 -18.41 30.03 -5.80
C TYR A 25 -17.02 30.31 -5.22
N TYR A 26 -16.93 30.38 -3.89
CA TYR A 26 -15.64 30.46 -3.19
C TYR A 26 -14.85 29.14 -3.29
N GLY A 27 -13.53 29.27 -3.40
CA GLY A 27 -12.58 28.17 -3.35
C GLY A 27 -12.22 27.81 -1.91
N ASN A 28 -11.77 26.56 -1.71
CA ASN A 28 -11.22 26.11 -0.44
C ASN A 28 -9.72 25.84 -0.58
N PRO A 29 -8.84 26.46 0.23
CA PRO A 29 -7.39 26.19 0.20
C PRO A 29 -7.04 24.71 0.38
N ALA A 30 -7.79 23.96 1.21
CA ALA A 30 -7.59 22.53 1.40
C ALA A 30 -7.88 21.70 0.14
N TRP A 31 -8.67 22.26 -0.78
CA TRP A 31 -9.00 21.68 -2.09
C TRP A 31 -8.37 22.48 -3.21
N GLN A 32 -7.14 22.96 -3.00
CA GLN A 32 -6.33 23.68 -4.00
C GLN A 32 -6.98 24.94 -4.58
N GLY A 33 -7.95 25.54 -3.87
CA GLY A 33 -8.71 26.70 -4.34
C GLY A 33 -9.94 26.34 -5.19
N PHE A 34 -10.38 25.08 -5.20
CA PHE A 34 -11.64 24.68 -5.83
C PHE A 34 -12.80 24.72 -4.84
N CYS A 35 -14.00 25.01 -5.34
CA CYS A 35 -15.23 24.78 -4.57
C CYS A 35 -15.53 23.28 -4.47
N SER A 36 -16.47 22.89 -3.59
CA SER A 36 -16.81 21.48 -3.36
C SER A 36 -17.21 20.72 -4.63
N LYS A 37 -17.99 21.35 -5.52
CA LYS A 37 -18.42 20.76 -6.79
C LYS A 37 -17.25 20.55 -7.74
N CYS A 38 -16.49 21.61 -8.01
CA CYS A 38 -15.35 21.54 -8.94
C CYS A 38 -14.26 20.59 -8.42
N TRP A 39 -14.02 20.57 -7.11
CA TRP A 39 -13.09 19.61 -6.50
C TRP A 39 -13.53 18.16 -6.74
N ARG A 40 -14.82 17.85 -6.58
CA ARG A 40 -15.35 16.50 -6.81
C ARG A 40 -15.15 16.07 -8.28
N GLU A 41 -15.39 16.97 -9.23
CA GLU A 41 -15.14 16.71 -10.65
C GLU A 41 -13.66 16.43 -10.94
N GLU A 42 -12.75 17.25 -10.42
CA GLU A 42 -11.30 17.05 -10.59
C GLU A 42 -10.83 15.76 -9.92
N TYR A 43 -11.33 15.46 -8.73
CA TYR A 43 -11.03 14.23 -8.03
C TYR A 43 -11.49 12.99 -8.81
N HIS A 44 -12.71 13.01 -9.36
CA HIS A 44 -13.18 11.93 -10.22
C HIS A 44 -12.33 11.78 -11.49
N LYS A 45 -11.96 12.88 -12.13
CA LYS A 45 -11.11 12.86 -13.33
C LYS A 45 -9.73 12.28 -13.04
N ALA A 46 -9.09 12.71 -11.95
CA ALA A 46 -7.80 12.20 -11.51
C ALA A 46 -7.88 10.70 -11.20
N ARG A 47 -8.94 10.26 -10.49
CA ARG A 47 -9.17 8.84 -10.20
C ARG A 47 -9.39 8.00 -11.46
N GLN A 48 -10.15 8.49 -12.43
CA GLN A 48 -10.36 7.76 -13.70
C GLN A 48 -9.07 7.63 -14.51
N LYS A 49 -8.26 8.70 -14.56
CA LYS A 49 -6.93 8.65 -15.18
C LYS A 49 -6.03 7.60 -14.50
N GLN A 50 -6.03 7.56 -13.18
CA GLN A 50 -5.24 6.60 -12.41
C GLN A 50 -5.70 5.15 -12.64
N ILE A 51 -7.01 4.89 -12.70
CA ILE A 51 -7.55 3.56 -13.04
C ILE A 51 -7.11 3.13 -14.44
N GLN A 52 -7.15 4.05 -15.41
CA GLN A 52 -6.73 3.77 -16.79
C GLN A 52 -5.23 3.44 -16.86
N GLU A 53 -4.39 4.23 -16.19
CA GLU A 53 -2.95 4.00 -16.12
C GLU A 53 -2.60 2.67 -15.45
N ASP A 54 -3.29 2.34 -14.36
CA ASP A 54 -3.12 1.05 -13.66
C ASP A 54 -3.53 -0.13 -14.55
N TRP A 55 -4.61 0.02 -15.33
CA TRP A 55 -5.05 -1.03 -16.26
C TRP A 55 -4.04 -1.26 -17.38
N GLU A 56 -3.49 -0.20 -17.97
CA GLU A 56 -2.44 -0.30 -18.99
C GLU A 56 -1.15 -0.90 -18.42
N LEU A 57 -0.81 -0.59 -17.17
CA LEU A 57 0.33 -1.19 -16.49
C LEU A 57 0.09 -2.69 -16.24
N ALA A 58 -1.11 -3.06 -15.80
CA ALA A 58 -1.47 -4.47 -15.58
C ALA A 58 -1.39 -5.27 -16.89
N GLU A 59 -1.87 -4.73 -18.01
CA GLU A 59 -1.75 -5.39 -19.33
C GLU A 59 -0.29 -5.58 -19.75
N ARG A 60 0.57 -4.58 -19.48
CA ARG A 60 2.00 -4.67 -19.77
C ARG A 60 2.68 -5.75 -18.94
N LEU A 61 2.41 -5.80 -17.63
CA LEU A 61 2.96 -6.80 -16.73
C LEU A 61 2.51 -8.21 -17.13
N GLN A 62 1.24 -8.38 -17.50
CA GLN A 62 0.71 -9.65 -17.98
C GLN A 62 1.49 -10.16 -19.21
N ARG A 63 1.78 -9.27 -20.17
CA ARG A 63 2.56 -9.62 -21.37
C ARG A 63 4.00 -10.02 -21.02
N GLU A 64 4.65 -9.27 -20.13
CA GLU A 64 6.01 -9.56 -19.70
C GLU A 64 6.10 -10.92 -18.96
N GLU A 65 5.11 -11.26 -18.13
CA GLU A 65 5.01 -12.56 -17.48
C GLU A 65 4.84 -13.71 -18.48
N GLU A 66 4.00 -13.52 -19.50
CA GLU A 66 3.79 -14.51 -20.58
C GLU A 66 5.07 -14.72 -21.41
N GLU A 67 5.78 -13.64 -21.75
CA GLU A 67 7.07 -13.70 -22.46
C GLU A 67 8.16 -14.38 -21.63
N ALA A 68 8.26 -14.06 -20.33
CA ALA A 68 9.18 -14.71 -19.41
C ALA A 68 8.87 -16.21 -19.26
N PHE A 69 7.58 -16.57 -19.18
CA PHE A 69 7.15 -17.96 -19.11
C PHE A 69 7.47 -18.73 -20.39
N ALA A 70 7.22 -18.15 -21.57
CA ALA A 70 7.56 -18.76 -22.86
C ALA A 70 9.09 -18.96 -23.03
N SER A 71 9.89 -17.97 -22.62
CA SER A 71 11.35 -18.07 -22.62
C SER A 71 11.85 -19.20 -21.70
N SER A 72 11.22 -19.37 -20.53
CA SER A 72 11.55 -20.46 -19.59
C SER A 72 11.19 -21.86 -20.12
N GLN A 73 10.15 -22.01 -20.95
CA GLN A 73 9.81 -23.30 -21.57
C GLN A 73 10.74 -23.68 -22.71
N SER A 74 11.22 -22.71 -23.50
CA SER A 74 12.17 -22.98 -24.61
C SER A 74 13.56 -23.43 -24.14
N SER A 75 13.91 -23.15 -22.88
CA SER A 75 15.16 -23.57 -22.24
C SER A 75 15.03 -24.89 -21.43
N GLN A 76 13.83 -25.45 -21.31
CA GLN A 76 13.57 -26.74 -20.65
C GLN A 76 13.81 -27.94 -21.60
N GLY A 77 14.98 -27.95 -22.24
CA GLY A 77 15.66 -29.18 -22.63
C GLY A 77 16.56 -29.73 -21.49
N ALA A 78 16.78 -28.97 -20.42
CA ALA A 78 17.60 -29.43 -19.30
C ALA A 78 17.21 -28.75 -17.98
N GLN A 79 16.79 -29.58 -17.02
CA GLN A 79 16.82 -29.34 -15.56
C GLN A 79 15.74 -28.44 -14.95
N SER A 80 14.54 -29.02 -14.86
CA SER A 80 13.59 -28.76 -13.76
C SER A 80 14.26 -29.10 -12.41
N LEU A 81 14.87 -28.10 -11.78
CA LEU A 81 15.37 -28.15 -10.39
C LEU A 81 14.78 -27.01 -9.55
N THR A 82 13.50 -26.68 -9.74
CA THR A 82 12.79 -25.73 -8.88
C THR A 82 11.81 -26.46 -7.96
N PHE A 83 12.13 -26.40 -6.66
CA PHE A 83 11.28 -26.63 -5.48
C PHE A 83 10.57 -27.98 -5.27
N SER A 84 10.51 -28.91 -6.23
CA SER A 84 9.93 -30.25 -5.97
C SER A 84 10.71 -31.08 -4.94
N LYS A 85 11.98 -30.73 -4.69
CA LYS A 85 12.85 -31.45 -3.74
C LYS A 85 12.58 -31.12 -2.26
N PHE A 86 11.77 -30.10 -1.96
CA PHE A 86 11.37 -29.77 -0.58
C PHE A 86 10.20 -30.63 -0.10
N GLU A 87 9.26 -30.97 -0.99
CA GLU A 87 8.10 -31.83 -0.69
C GLU A 87 8.50 -33.30 -0.42
N GLU A 88 9.49 -33.82 -1.14
CA GLU A 88 9.94 -35.22 -1.00
C GLU A 88 10.57 -35.53 0.36
N LYS A 89 11.12 -34.51 1.05
CA LYS A 89 11.77 -34.69 2.36
C LYS A 89 10.80 -34.63 3.54
N LYS A 90 9.53 -34.26 3.32
CA LYS A 90 8.49 -34.20 4.36
C LYS A 90 7.75 -35.54 4.54
N THR A 91 7.90 -36.48 3.61
CA THR A 91 7.25 -37.81 3.68
C THR A 91 8.15 -38.88 4.30
N ASN A 92 9.48 -38.72 4.28
CA ASN A 92 10.42 -39.69 4.86
C ASN A 92 10.57 -39.55 6.40
N GLU A 93 10.21 -38.41 7.00
CA GLU A 93 10.34 -38.17 8.44
C GLU A 93 9.20 -38.78 9.29
N LYS A 94 8.23 -39.49 8.69
CA LYS A 94 7.14 -40.14 9.44
C LYS A 94 7.46 -41.56 9.96
N THR A 95 8.69 -42.06 9.82
CA THR A 95 9.04 -43.42 10.28
C THR A 95 10.09 -43.50 11.40
N ARG A 96 10.58 -42.37 11.94
CA ARG A 96 11.46 -42.40 13.12
C ARG A 96 10.68 -42.01 14.36
N LYS A 97 10.14 -43.03 15.05
CA LYS A 97 9.60 -42.92 16.42
C LYS A 97 10.72 -42.41 17.34
N VAL A 98 10.77 -41.10 17.58
CA VAL A 98 11.62 -40.50 18.61
C VAL A 98 10.91 -40.72 19.95
N THR A 99 11.56 -41.47 20.84
CA THR A 99 11.14 -41.67 22.23
C THR A 99 11.12 -40.32 22.95
N THR A 100 9.94 -39.75 23.12
CA THR A 100 9.70 -38.54 23.90
C THR A 100 9.93 -38.85 25.38
N VAL A 101 11.13 -38.57 25.89
CA VAL A 101 11.33 -38.42 27.33
C VAL A 101 10.55 -37.19 27.79
N LYS A 102 9.42 -37.47 28.43
CA LYS A 102 8.57 -36.54 29.17
C LYS A 102 9.42 -35.86 30.25
N LYS A 103 9.98 -34.68 29.94
CA LYS A 103 10.71 -33.86 30.92
C LYS A 103 9.78 -32.81 31.52
N PHE A 104 9.54 -33.07 32.80
CA PHE A 104 8.73 -32.36 33.77
C PHE A 104 9.19 -30.90 33.92
N PHE A 105 8.32 -29.95 33.58
CA PHE A 105 8.39 -28.62 34.18
C PHE A 105 7.53 -28.65 35.45
N SER A 106 8.20 -28.83 36.58
CA SER A 106 7.62 -28.69 37.91
C SER A 106 7.39 -27.20 38.18
N ALA A 107 6.14 -26.80 38.41
CA ALA A 107 5.83 -25.47 38.93
C ALA A 107 6.27 -25.40 40.40
N SER A 108 7.21 -24.53 40.72
CA SER A 108 7.60 -24.24 42.10
C SER A 108 6.61 -23.24 42.69
N SER A 109 5.68 -23.71 43.53
CA SER A 109 4.84 -22.85 44.36
C SER A 109 5.63 -22.34 45.58
N ARG A 110 5.94 -21.05 45.62
CA ARG A 110 6.19 -20.33 46.88
C ARG A 110 5.68 -18.89 46.77
N VAL A 111 4.56 -18.63 47.43
CA VAL A 111 4.30 -17.35 48.11
C VAL A 111 3.25 -17.65 49.19
N GLY A 112 3.73 -17.80 50.42
CA GLY A 112 2.94 -17.71 51.63
C GLY A 112 3.40 -16.50 52.40
N SER A 113 2.48 -15.58 52.71
CA SER A 113 2.59 -14.61 53.78
C SER A 113 1.18 -14.19 54.21
N LYS A 114 0.77 -14.72 55.36
CA LYS A 114 -0.04 -14.04 56.36
C LYS A 114 0.63 -14.33 57.70
#